data_AF-A0A2C9CIX4-F1
#
_entry.id   AF-A0A2C9CIX4-F1
#
_cell.length_a   1.000
_cell.length_b   1.000
_cell.length_c   1.000
_cell.angle_alpha   90.00
_cell.angle_beta   90.00
_cell.angle_gamma   90.00
#
_symmetry.space_group_name_H-M   'P 1'
#
loop_
_entity.id
_entity.type
_entity.pdbx_description
1 polymer ?
#
loop_
_entity_poly.entity_id
_entity_poly.type
_entity_poly.pdbx_seq_one_letter_code
_entity_poly.pdbx_strand_id
1 'polypeptide(L)'
;MLCDESGEPVSTEVFRGNTQDPKTFESQVKKVLERFGCKDVTIVGDRGMIKTVQIESLPEGFHYITAITKPQIESLINKGILQLGLFEEKLCEIKDDEVRYILRRNPVRAEEMSKTRVSKLQSIEKYIVKKNSYLKEHPKSSVSKALETTRERLTRLKLDGWVQIKEEDRTLKIERDEEALKEASLLSPTINEPGILRLSGINILR
;
A
#
# COMPACT_ATOMS: atom_id res chain seq x y z
N MET A 1 16.61 -7.20 15.58
CA MET A 1 17.54 -6.43 16.44
C MET A 1 16.76 -5.99 17.65
N LEU A 2 17.35 -6.07 18.84
CA LEU A 2 16.80 -5.53 20.08
C LEU A 2 17.63 -4.31 20.47
N CYS A 3 16.96 -3.24 20.83
CA CYS A 3 17.59 -1.99 21.25
C CYS A 3 17.07 -1.59 22.63
N ASP A 4 17.87 -0.81 23.35
CA ASP A 4 17.39 -0.08 24.52
C ASP A 4 16.63 1.20 24.13
N GLU A 5 16.27 2.01 25.13
CA GLU A 5 15.53 3.26 24.95
C GLU A 5 16.32 4.36 24.20
N SER A 6 17.65 4.29 24.19
CA SER A 6 18.51 5.21 23.42
C SER A 6 18.71 4.73 21.98
N GLY A 7 18.19 3.54 21.64
CA GLY A 7 18.37 2.90 20.35
C GLY A 7 19.66 2.10 20.23
N GLU A 8 20.42 1.91 21.32
CA GLU A 8 21.66 1.14 21.30
C GLU A 8 21.35 -0.35 21.17
N PRO A 9 22.04 -1.09 20.27
CA PRO A 9 21.75 -2.49 20.02
C PRO A 9 22.20 -3.38 21.20
N VAL A 10 21.23 -4.05 21.83
CA VAL A 10 21.45 -5.00 22.94
C VAL A 10 21.65 -6.43 22.41
N SER A 11 20.96 -6.79 21.31
CA SER A 11 21.05 -8.14 20.75
C SER A 11 20.66 -8.20 19.28
N THR A 12 21.38 -9.04 18.54
CA THR A 12 21.06 -9.40 17.16
C THR A 12 20.94 -10.91 17.03
N GLU A 13 19.99 -11.36 16.23
CA GLU A 13 19.86 -12.76 15.84
C GLU A 13 19.66 -12.83 14.34
N VAL A 14 20.27 -13.85 13.74
CA VAL A 14 20.17 -14.12 12.31
C VAL A 14 19.42 -15.44 12.14
N PHE A 15 18.41 -15.43 11.27
CA PHE A 15 17.62 -16.61 10.95
C PHE A 15 18.13 -17.27 9.69
N ARG A 16 17.83 -18.56 9.52
CA ARG A 16 18.10 -19.27 8.27
C ARG A 16 17.39 -18.58 7.12
N GLY A 17 18.03 -18.57 5.94
CA GLY A 17 17.42 -18.06 4.71
C GLY A 17 16.06 -18.72 4.44
N ASN A 18 15.16 -17.97 3.80
CA ASN A 18 13.78 -18.40 3.49
C ASN A 18 12.89 -18.67 4.72
N THR A 19 13.30 -18.24 5.92
CA THR A 19 12.40 -18.19 7.08
C THR A 19 11.45 -17.02 6.90
N GLN A 20 10.14 -17.26 6.97
CA GLN A 20 9.15 -16.21 6.90
C GLN A 20 9.19 -15.35 8.18
N ASP A 21 9.15 -14.03 8.03
CA ASP A 21 9.26 -13.09 9.16
C ASP A 21 8.29 -13.39 10.32
N PRO A 22 7.01 -13.75 10.09
CA PRO A 22 6.11 -14.10 11.20
C PRO A 22 6.60 -15.25 12.08
N LYS A 23 7.36 -16.21 11.51
CA LYS A 23 7.91 -17.35 12.26
C LYS A 23 9.04 -16.93 13.21
N THR A 24 9.61 -15.75 13.03
CA THR A 24 10.69 -15.22 13.87
C THR A 24 10.17 -14.48 15.10
N PHE A 25 8.89 -14.08 15.07
CA PHE A 25 8.32 -13.18 16.07
C PHE A 25 8.28 -13.79 17.47
N GLU A 26 7.72 -14.99 17.60
CA GLU A 26 7.55 -15.66 18.90
C GLU A 26 8.90 -15.91 19.59
N SER A 27 9.95 -16.27 18.84
CA SER A 27 11.27 -16.47 19.42
C SER A 27 11.87 -15.18 19.95
N GLN A 28 11.59 -14.04 19.29
CA GLN A 28 12.03 -12.74 19.79
C GLN A 28 11.26 -12.32 21.03
N VAL A 29 9.94 -12.51 21.06
CA VAL A 29 9.11 -12.24 22.26
C VAL A 29 9.62 -13.04 23.45
N LYS A 30 9.82 -14.36 23.28
CA LYS A 30 10.36 -15.23 24.35
C LYS A 30 11.74 -14.80 24.80
N LYS A 31 12.63 -14.45 23.88
CA LYS A 31 13.98 -13.98 24.25
C LYS A 31 13.89 -12.73 25.13
N VAL A 32 13.06 -11.76 24.75
CA VAL A 32 12.93 -10.51 25.52
C VAL A 32 12.36 -10.78 26.91
N LEU A 33 11.32 -11.62 27.00
CA LEU A 33 10.67 -11.96 28.26
C LEU A 33 11.56 -12.83 29.18
N GLU A 34 12.09 -13.94 28.66
CA GLU A 34 12.74 -14.98 29.46
C GLU A 34 14.23 -14.70 29.69
N ARG A 35 14.95 -14.24 28.65
CA ARG A 35 16.40 -14.02 28.73
C ARG A 35 16.75 -12.66 29.33
N PHE A 36 16.01 -11.62 28.95
CA PHE A 36 16.29 -10.25 29.41
C PHE A 36 15.37 -9.80 30.55
N GLY A 37 14.28 -10.52 30.82
CA GLY A 37 13.38 -10.20 31.93
C GLY A 37 12.59 -8.91 31.74
N CYS A 38 12.46 -8.42 30.49
CA CYS A 38 11.77 -7.17 30.19
C CYS A 38 10.26 -7.35 30.34
N LYS A 39 9.60 -6.35 30.95
CA LYS A 39 8.16 -6.33 31.20
C LYS A 39 7.41 -5.32 30.35
N ASP A 40 8.09 -4.28 29.87
CA ASP A 40 7.53 -3.24 29.02
C ASP A 40 8.42 -3.12 27.78
N VAL A 41 7.85 -3.46 26.62
CA VAL A 41 8.59 -3.64 25.37
C VAL A 41 7.72 -3.23 24.20
N THR A 42 8.25 -2.38 23.33
CA THR A 42 7.62 -2.11 22.03
C THR A 42 8.29 -2.91 20.92
N ILE A 43 7.52 -3.75 20.25
CA ILE A 43 7.98 -4.52 19.09
C ILE A 43 7.65 -3.77 17.81
N VAL A 44 8.67 -3.41 17.04
CA VAL A 44 8.52 -2.75 15.75
C VAL A 44 8.75 -3.79 14.65
N GLY A 45 7.76 -3.96 13.77
CA GLY A 45 7.82 -4.96 12.69
C GLY A 45 7.27 -4.44 11.37
N ASP A 46 7.85 -4.93 10.27
CA ASP A 46 7.42 -4.56 8.92
C ASP A 46 5.99 -5.04 8.63
N ARG A 47 5.41 -4.50 7.56
CA ARG A 47 4.08 -4.82 7.06
C ARG A 47 3.92 -6.33 6.87
N GLY A 48 2.99 -6.92 7.61
CA GLY A 48 2.66 -8.34 7.52
C GLY A 48 3.55 -9.28 8.34
N MET A 49 4.59 -8.75 9.01
CA MET A 49 5.39 -9.51 9.98
C MET A 49 4.58 -9.79 11.26
N ILE A 50 3.82 -8.80 11.74
CA ILE A 50 3.00 -8.88 12.95
C ILE A 50 1.52 -9.01 12.55
N LYS A 51 1.01 -10.23 12.62
CA LYS A 51 -0.39 -10.61 12.32
C LYS A 51 -1.24 -10.58 13.58
N THR A 52 -2.57 -10.59 13.40
CA THR A 52 -3.54 -10.58 14.51
C THR A 52 -3.26 -11.67 15.55
N VAL A 53 -2.99 -12.90 15.13
CA VAL A 53 -2.69 -14.02 16.04
C VAL A 53 -1.45 -13.74 16.91
N GLN A 54 -0.44 -13.07 16.36
CA GLN A 54 0.78 -12.72 17.11
C GLN A 54 0.55 -11.54 18.06
N ILE A 55 -0.38 -10.65 17.72
CA ILE A 55 -0.78 -9.52 18.59
C ILE A 55 -1.56 -10.03 19.79
N GLU A 56 -2.50 -10.96 19.56
CA GLU A 56 -3.32 -11.57 20.61
C GLU A 56 -2.50 -12.46 21.56
N SER A 57 -1.33 -12.93 21.14
CA SER A 57 -0.42 -13.74 21.96
C SER A 57 0.66 -12.93 22.67
N LEU A 58 0.63 -11.59 22.59
CA LEU A 58 1.59 -10.74 23.29
C LEU A 58 1.41 -10.83 24.81
N PRO A 59 2.51 -10.91 25.58
CA PRO A 59 2.45 -10.78 27.03
C PRO A 59 1.90 -9.41 27.45
N GLU A 60 1.37 -9.34 28.67
CA GLU A 60 0.99 -8.06 29.28
C GLU A 60 2.22 -7.12 29.34
N GLY A 61 2.00 -5.84 29.05
CA GLY A 61 3.06 -4.82 28.96
C GLY A 61 3.81 -4.80 27.63
N PHE A 62 3.53 -5.72 26.71
CA PHE A 62 4.13 -5.69 25.38
C PHE A 62 3.25 -4.89 24.41
N HIS A 63 3.89 -4.02 23.66
CA HIS A 63 3.29 -3.13 22.68
C HIS A 63 3.83 -3.44 21.28
N TYR A 64 3.14 -2.97 20.24
CA TYR A 64 3.62 -3.13 18.88
C TYR A 64 3.44 -1.87 18.03
N ILE A 65 4.29 -1.77 17.00
CA ILE A 65 4.16 -0.84 15.89
C ILE A 65 4.32 -1.65 14.60
N THR A 66 3.31 -1.61 13.73
CA THR A 66 3.38 -2.27 12.42
C THR A 66 2.60 -1.50 11.37
N ALA A 67 3.06 -1.57 10.11
CA ALA A 67 2.30 -1.04 8.99
C ALA A 67 1.13 -1.98 8.63
N ILE A 68 -0.05 -1.41 8.37
CA ILE A 68 -1.23 -2.20 7.96
C ILE A 68 -1.21 -2.51 6.46
N THR A 69 -1.94 -3.54 6.08
CA THR A 69 -2.05 -3.99 4.67
C THR A 69 -3.16 -3.25 3.93
N LYS A 70 -3.09 -3.22 2.59
CA LYS A 70 -4.14 -2.65 1.74
C LYS A 70 -5.57 -3.12 2.10
N PRO A 71 -5.84 -4.43 2.25
CA PRO A 71 -7.18 -4.90 2.64
C PRO A 71 -7.63 -4.40 4.01
N GLN A 72 -6.71 -4.22 4.96
CA GLN A 72 -7.02 -3.65 6.27
C GLN A 72 -7.39 -2.16 6.15
N ILE A 73 -6.67 -1.40 5.33
CA ILE A 73 -6.98 0.02 5.07
C ILE A 73 -8.36 0.14 4.44
N GLU A 74 -8.65 -0.64 3.40
CA GLU A 74 -9.96 -0.67 2.74
C GLU A 74 -11.08 -1.03 3.73
N SER A 75 -10.84 -2.02 4.61
CA SER A 75 -11.79 -2.38 5.66
C SER A 75 -12.05 -1.23 6.64
N LEU A 76 -11.02 -0.50 7.05
CA LEU A 76 -11.18 0.65 7.96
C LEU A 76 -11.89 1.83 7.31
N ILE A 77 -11.65 2.06 6.01
CA ILE A 77 -12.39 3.06 5.23
C ILE A 77 -13.87 2.67 5.13
N ASN A 78 -14.15 1.41 4.81
CA ASN A 78 -15.53 0.91 4.69
C ASN A 78 -16.29 0.94 6.02
N LYS A 79 -15.59 0.81 7.15
CA LYS A 79 -16.15 0.98 8.51
C LYS A 79 -16.31 2.44 8.92
N GLY A 80 -15.82 3.39 8.13
CA GLY A 80 -15.84 4.82 8.45
C GLY A 80 -14.80 5.26 9.49
N ILE A 81 -13.89 4.37 9.89
CA ILE A 81 -12.81 4.66 10.86
C ILE A 81 -11.74 5.54 10.21
N LEU A 82 -11.36 5.22 8.98
CA LEU A 82 -10.45 6.05 8.17
C LEU A 82 -11.24 6.85 7.15
N GLN A 83 -11.08 8.18 7.16
CA GLN A 83 -11.63 9.06 6.13
C GLN A 83 -10.55 9.43 5.12
N LEU A 84 -10.88 9.42 3.82
CA LEU A 84 -9.94 9.75 2.75
C LEU A 84 -9.35 11.16 2.87
N GLY A 85 -10.09 12.09 3.47
CA GLY A 85 -9.63 13.45 3.73
C GLY A 85 -8.49 13.55 4.76
N LEU A 86 -8.25 12.52 5.56
CA LEU A 86 -7.20 12.51 6.60
C LEU A 86 -5.81 12.20 6.02
N PHE A 87 -5.72 11.91 4.72
CA PHE A 87 -4.45 11.64 4.03
C PHE A 87 -3.78 12.93 3.54
N GLU A 88 -3.41 13.77 4.49
CA GLU A 88 -2.65 14.99 4.26
C GLU A 88 -1.14 14.79 4.46
N GLU A 89 -0.33 15.78 4.08
CA GLU A 89 1.12 15.76 4.32
C GLU A 89 1.49 15.83 5.81
N LYS A 90 0.56 16.37 6.62
CA LYS A 90 0.67 16.44 8.08
C LYS A 90 0.38 15.07 8.68
N LEU A 91 1.01 14.82 9.82
CA LEU A 91 0.78 13.61 10.59
C LEU A 91 -0.62 13.67 11.22
N CYS A 92 -1.41 12.62 11.04
CA CYS A 92 -2.72 12.47 11.65
C CYS A 92 -2.74 11.23 12.57
N GLU A 93 -3.46 11.32 13.68
CA GLU A 93 -3.71 10.22 14.59
C GLU A 93 -5.21 9.92 14.64
N ILE A 94 -5.56 8.64 14.60
CA ILE A 94 -6.91 8.14 14.76
C ILE A 94 -6.88 7.04 15.82
N LYS A 95 -7.86 7.05 16.73
CA LYS A 95 -7.99 6.02 17.77
C LYS A 95 -9.24 5.18 17.50
N ASP A 96 -9.07 3.86 17.53
CA ASP A 96 -10.13 2.87 17.47
C ASP A 96 -9.93 1.92 18.66
N ASP A 97 -10.72 2.12 19.72
CA ASP A 97 -10.57 1.44 21.00
C ASP A 97 -9.15 1.57 21.60
N GLU A 98 -8.44 0.47 21.85
CA GLU A 98 -7.05 0.48 22.35
C GLU A 98 -5.99 0.63 21.25
N VAL A 99 -6.42 0.63 19.99
CA VAL A 99 -5.54 0.72 18.81
C VAL A 99 -5.48 2.15 18.31
N ARG A 100 -4.26 2.60 17.97
CA ARG A 100 -4.03 3.91 17.34
C ARG A 100 -3.47 3.72 15.94
N TYR A 101 -3.94 4.53 15.01
CA TYR A 101 -3.48 4.61 13.64
C TYR A 101 -2.80 5.96 13.42
N ILE A 102 -1.53 5.93 13.02
CA ILE A 102 -0.76 7.12 12.66
C ILE A 102 -0.64 7.15 11.14
N LEU A 103 -1.10 8.22 10.52
CA LEU A 103 -1.24 8.36 9.08
C LEU A 103 -0.44 9.55 8.59
N ARG A 104 0.28 9.37 7.48
CA ARG A 104 0.90 10.48 6.75
C ARG A 104 0.99 10.17 5.27
N ARG A 105 0.65 11.15 4.43
CA ARG A 105 0.95 11.08 3.00
C ARG A 105 2.42 11.41 2.77
N ASN A 106 3.19 10.44 2.30
CA ASN A 106 4.58 10.68 1.90
C ASN A 106 4.61 11.43 0.54
N PRO A 107 5.08 12.68 0.49
CA PRO A 107 5.06 13.50 -0.73
C PRO A 107 5.95 12.92 -1.84
N VAL A 108 7.11 12.35 -1.48
CA VAL A 108 8.04 11.73 -2.44
C VAL A 108 7.38 10.55 -3.13
N ARG A 109 6.75 9.65 -2.35
CA ARG A 109 6.02 8.50 -2.90
C ARG A 109 4.83 8.92 -3.74
N ALA A 110 4.09 9.95 -3.32
CA ALA A 110 2.99 10.49 -4.10
C ALA A 110 3.46 10.99 -5.49
N GLU A 111 4.62 11.63 -5.55
CA GLU A 111 5.24 12.09 -6.79
C GLU A 111 5.73 10.93 -7.68
N GLU A 112 6.44 9.95 -7.12
CA GLU A 112 6.90 8.75 -7.85
C GLU A 112 5.73 7.99 -8.49
N MET A 113 4.63 7.84 -7.75
CA MET A 113 3.43 7.21 -8.26
C MET A 113 2.76 8.06 -9.35
N SER A 114 2.76 9.38 -9.21
CA SER A 114 2.29 10.29 -10.26
C SER A 114 3.09 10.11 -11.55
N LYS A 115 4.42 10.12 -11.46
CA LYS A 115 5.33 9.87 -12.59
C LYS A 115 5.06 8.50 -13.24
N THR A 116 4.86 7.47 -12.42
CA THR A 116 4.52 6.12 -12.89
C THR A 116 3.19 6.09 -13.64
N ARG A 117 2.15 6.76 -13.12
CA ARG A 117 0.85 6.86 -13.81
C ARG A 117 0.98 7.56 -15.16
N VAL A 118 1.67 8.70 -15.21
CA VAL A 118 1.91 9.45 -16.45
C VAL A 118 2.67 8.59 -17.47
N SER A 119 3.73 7.90 -17.05
CA SER A 119 4.51 7.01 -17.93
C SER A 119 3.67 5.87 -18.51
N LYS A 120 2.81 5.24 -17.69
CA LYS A 120 1.89 4.20 -18.15
C LYS A 120 0.85 4.75 -19.13
N LEU A 121 0.32 5.94 -18.88
CA LEU A 121 -0.62 6.62 -19.76
C LEU A 121 0.00 6.91 -21.13
N GLN A 122 1.23 7.47 -21.15
CA GLN A 122 1.97 7.70 -22.39
C GLN A 122 2.26 6.39 -23.15
N SER A 123 2.50 5.28 -22.43
CA SER A 123 2.71 3.97 -23.04
C SER A 123 1.46 3.45 -23.75
N ILE A 124 0.26 3.64 -23.16
CA ILE A 124 -0.99 3.23 -23.80
C ILE A 124 -1.38 4.17 -24.95
N GLU A 125 -1.14 5.48 -24.82
CA GLU A 125 -1.34 6.45 -25.90
C GLU A 125 -0.51 6.09 -27.14
N LYS A 126 0.79 5.81 -26.96
CA LYS A 126 1.68 5.36 -28.05
C LYS A 126 1.20 4.04 -28.66
N TYR A 127 0.65 3.14 -27.86
CA TYR A 127 0.10 1.87 -28.34
C TYR A 127 -1.15 2.08 -29.20
N ILE A 128 -2.05 2.96 -28.78
CA ILE A 128 -3.27 3.31 -29.52
C ILE A 128 -2.95 3.98 -30.84
N VAL A 129 -1.99 4.91 -30.88
CA VAL A 129 -1.53 5.52 -32.14
C VAL A 129 -1.09 4.44 -33.14
N LYS A 130 -0.27 3.48 -32.70
CA LYS A 130 0.16 2.35 -33.55
C LYS A 130 -1.01 1.49 -34.03
N LYS A 131 -1.98 1.21 -33.15
CA LYS A 131 -3.18 0.44 -33.51
C LYS A 131 -4.06 1.17 -34.51
N ASN A 132 -4.28 2.47 -34.33
CA ASN A 132 -5.07 3.29 -35.25
C ASN A 132 -4.40 3.41 -36.62
N SER A 133 -3.07 3.60 -36.69
CA SER A 133 -2.34 3.55 -37.96
C SER A 133 -2.51 2.21 -38.67
N TYR A 134 -2.37 1.10 -37.94
CA TYR A 134 -2.56 -0.23 -38.50
C TYR A 134 -3.98 -0.46 -39.04
N LEU A 135 -5.02 -0.05 -38.30
CA LEU A 135 -6.42 -0.14 -38.71
C LEU A 135 -6.73 0.71 -39.96
N LYS A 136 -6.05 1.85 -40.12
CA LYS A 136 -6.15 2.70 -41.31
C LYS A 136 -5.52 2.04 -42.54
N GLU A 137 -4.35 1.44 -42.38
CA GLU A 137 -3.64 0.73 -43.45
C GLU A 137 -4.33 -0.60 -43.84
N HIS A 138 -5.07 -1.21 -42.91
CA HIS A 138 -5.71 -2.52 -43.10
C HIS A 138 -7.23 -2.46 -42.86
N PRO A 139 -8.04 -2.01 -43.84
CA PRO A 139 -9.49 -1.84 -43.68
C PRO A 139 -10.27 -3.09 -43.28
N LYS A 140 -9.75 -4.29 -43.60
CA LYS A 140 -10.35 -5.59 -43.23
C LYS A 140 -10.07 -6.01 -41.78
N SER A 141 -9.17 -5.33 -41.08
CA SER A 141 -8.85 -5.66 -39.69
C SER A 141 -10.02 -5.36 -38.75
N SER A 142 -10.22 -6.23 -37.76
CA SER A 142 -11.29 -6.10 -36.77
C SER A 142 -10.94 -5.02 -35.74
N VAL A 143 -11.75 -3.97 -35.69
CA VAL A 143 -11.63 -2.91 -34.67
C VAL A 143 -11.99 -3.47 -33.28
N SER A 144 -12.98 -4.35 -33.20
CA SER A 144 -13.37 -5.03 -31.96
C SER A 144 -12.19 -5.80 -31.31
N LYS A 145 -11.41 -6.55 -32.11
CA LYS A 145 -10.21 -7.24 -31.60
C LYS A 145 -9.10 -6.27 -31.17
N ALA A 146 -8.97 -5.14 -31.86
CA ALA A 146 -8.03 -4.09 -31.45
C ALA A 146 -8.46 -3.43 -30.13
N LEU A 147 -9.76 -3.20 -29.94
CA LEU A 147 -10.34 -2.68 -28.70
C LEU A 147 -10.12 -3.64 -27.53
N GLU A 148 -10.43 -4.92 -27.71
CA GLU A 148 -10.23 -5.98 -26.71
C GLU A 148 -8.77 -6.05 -26.23
N THR A 149 -7.83 -6.21 -27.17
CA THR A 149 -6.39 -6.27 -26.83
C THR A 149 -5.85 -4.99 -26.19
N THR A 150 -6.44 -3.83 -26.51
CA THR A 150 -6.09 -2.57 -25.87
C THR A 150 -6.63 -2.50 -24.44
N ARG A 151 -7.85 -2.97 -24.19
CA ARG A 151 -8.44 -3.08 -22.84
C ARG A 151 -7.69 -4.06 -21.96
N GLU A 152 -7.27 -5.22 -22.47
CA GLU A 152 -6.41 -6.15 -21.73
C GLU A 152 -5.09 -5.49 -21.29
N ARG A 153 -4.47 -4.73 -22.20
CA ARG A 153 -3.24 -3.99 -21.90
C ARG A 153 -3.47 -2.92 -20.85
N LEU A 154 -4.62 -2.24 -20.89
CA LEU A 154 -5.04 -1.24 -19.93
C LEU A 154 -5.17 -1.84 -18.52
N THR A 155 -5.85 -2.98 -18.39
CA THR A 155 -5.96 -3.74 -17.13
C THR A 155 -4.60 -4.19 -16.61
N ARG A 156 -3.71 -4.68 -17.49
CA ARG A 156 -2.34 -5.07 -17.10
C ARG A 156 -1.53 -3.88 -16.58
N LEU A 157 -1.76 -2.68 -17.10
CA LEU A 157 -1.13 -1.45 -16.61
C LEU A 157 -1.79 -0.89 -15.34
N LYS A 158 -2.93 -1.45 -14.92
CA LYS A 158 -3.76 -0.97 -13.79
C LYS A 158 -4.25 0.47 -14.01
N LEU A 159 -4.71 0.76 -15.23
CA LEU A 159 -5.29 2.06 -15.60
C LEU A 159 -6.82 2.00 -15.78
N ASP A 160 -7.38 0.80 -15.79
CA ASP A 160 -8.80 0.48 -16.01
C ASP A 160 -9.75 1.07 -14.96
N GLY A 161 -9.23 1.53 -13.82
CA GLY A 161 -10.03 2.22 -12.80
C GLY A 161 -10.42 3.67 -13.15
N TRP A 162 -9.71 4.34 -14.07
CA TRP A 162 -9.95 5.76 -14.39
C TRP A 162 -9.70 6.12 -15.87
N VAL A 163 -9.31 5.14 -16.68
CA VAL A 163 -9.15 5.27 -18.13
C VAL A 163 -10.08 4.30 -18.81
N GLN A 164 -10.78 4.74 -19.84
CA GLN A 164 -11.58 3.89 -20.70
C GLN A 164 -11.14 4.05 -22.17
N ILE A 165 -11.33 2.99 -22.95
CA ILE A 165 -11.09 3.02 -24.39
C ILE A 165 -12.43 2.90 -25.10
N LYS A 166 -12.73 3.91 -25.91
CA LYS A 166 -13.90 3.97 -26.81
C LYS A 166 -13.47 3.83 -28.26
N GLU A 167 -14.36 3.27 -29.06
CA GLU A 167 -14.24 3.26 -30.52
C GLU A 167 -15.08 4.41 -31.08
N GLU A 168 -14.49 5.20 -31.97
CA GLU A 168 -15.17 6.25 -32.73
C GLU A 168 -14.55 6.32 -34.13
N ASP A 169 -15.37 6.27 -35.18
CA ASP A 169 -14.92 6.29 -36.59
C ASP A 169 -13.81 5.28 -36.92
N ARG A 170 -13.93 4.04 -36.41
CA ARG A 170 -12.91 2.97 -36.53
C ARG A 170 -11.54 3.33 -35.92
N THR A 171 -11.50 4.31 -35.04
CA THR A 171 -10.33 4.69 -34.25
C THR A 171 -10.58 4.45 -32.78
N LEU A 172 -9.53 4.02 -32.07
CA LEU A 172 -9.55 3.89 -30.63
C LEU A 172 -9.19 5.24 -30.00
N LYS A 173 -10.01 5.71 -29.06
CA LYS A 173 -9.78 6.94 -28.29
C LYS A 173 -9.74 6.63 -26.79
N ILE A 174 -8.91 7.38 -26.09
CA ILE A 174 -8.84 7.36 -24.63
C ILE A 174 -9.86 8.35 -24.09
N GLU A 175 -10.64 7.90 -23.12
CA GLU A 175 -11.45 8.73 -22.25
C GLU A 175 -10.94 8.60 -20.82
N ARG A 176 -10.90 9.72 -20.10
CA ARG A 176 -10.39 9.79 -18.74
C ARG A 176 -11.53 10.20 -17.81
N ASP A 177 -11.64 9.48 -16.71
CA ASP A 177 -12.50 9.86 -15.60
C ASP A 177 -11.64 10.63 -14.58
N GLU A 178 -11.78 11.96 -14.59
CA GLU A 178 -11.01 12.85 -13.72
C GLU A 178 -11.39 12.70 -12.24
N GLU A 179 -12.64 12.32 -11.93
CA GLU A 179 -13.08 12.06 -10.55
C GLU A 179 -12.45 10.77 -10.04
N ALA A 180 -12.55 9.68 -10.81
CA ALA A 180 -11.90 8.42 -10.47
C ALA A 180 -10.37 8.56 -10.40
N LEU A 181 -9.76 9.40 -11.24
CA LEU A 181 -8.32 9.70 -11.17
C LEU A 181 -7.96 10.44 -9.88
N LYS A 182 -8.79 11.39 -9.44
CA LYS A 182 -8.58 12.13 -8.20
C LYS A 182 -8.65 11.20 -6.99
N GLU A 183 -9.67 10.35 -6.93
CA GLU A 183 -9.79 9.33 -5.89
C GLU A 183 -8.61 8.35 -5.90
N ALA A 184 -8.28 7.80 -7.07
CA ALA A 184 -7.15 6.89 -7.24
C ALA A 184 -5.83 7.56 -6.83
N SER A 185 -5.65 8.86 -7.04
CA SER A 185 -4.44 9.60 -6.67
C SER A 185 -4.32 9.87 -5.17
N LEU A 186 -5.44 9.94 -4.44
CA LEU A 186 -5.46 10.04 -2.97
C LEU A 186 -5.19 8.67 -2.33
N LEU A 187 -5.81 7.62 -2.87
CA LEU A 187 -5.71 6.25 -2.38
C LEU A 187 -4.37 5.61 -2.71
N SER A 188 -3.82 5.83 -3.91
CA SER A 188 -2.66 5.11 -4.42
C SER A 188 -1.39 5.22 -3.55
N PRO A 189 -0.94 6.44 -3.14
CA PRO A 189 0.25 6.60 -2.30
C PRO A 189 0.06 6.00 -0.91
N THR A 190 -1.16 6.10 -0.40
CA THR A 190 -1.57 5.68 0.93
C THR A 190 -1.73 4.17 1.05
N ILE A 191 -2.21 3.52 -0.01
CA ILE A 191 -2.57 2.10 0.03
C ILE A 191 -1.44 1.19 -0.45
N ASN A 192 -0.64 1.62 -1.43
CA ASN A 192 0.38 0.75 -2.02
C ASN A 192 1.66 0.65 -1.16
N GLU A 193 1.99 1.71 -0.42
CA GLU A 193 2.96 1.70 0.68
C GLU A 193 2.42 2.58 1.81
N PRO A 194 1.70 1.99 2.77
CA PRO A 194 1.05 2.77 3.80
C PRO A 194 2.07 3.42 4.71
N GLY A 195 2.08 4.75 4.70
CA GLY A 195 2.48 5.56 5.86
C GLY A 195 1.46 5.46 7.00
N ILE A 196 0.77 4.31 7.12
CA ILE A 196 -0.21 4.04 8.16
C ILE A 196 0.37 3.00 9.10
N LEU A 197 0.77 3.47 10.27
CA LEU A 197 1.22 2.62 11.35
C LEU A 197 0.04 2.33 12.27
N ARG A 198 -0.07 1.08 12.71
CA ARG A 198 -0.97 0.60 13.75
C ARG A 198 -0.16 0.37 15.01
N LEU A 199 -0.65 0.89 16.13
CA LEU A 199 0.01 0.89 17.42
C LEU A 199 -0.93 0.44 18.53
N SER A 200 -0.38 -0.19 19.57
CA SER A 200 -1.06 -0.44 20.85
C SER A 200 -0.34 0.26 21.99
N GLY A 201 -1.08 0.88 22.92
CA GLY A 201 -0.57 1.35 24.23
C GLY A 201 0.57 2.38 24.25
N ILE A 202 1.15 2.77 23.12
CA ILE A 202 2.30 3.69 23.04
C ILE A 202 1.81 5.11 22.79
N ASN A 203 2.36 6.12 23.49
CA ASN A 203 2.19 7.55 23.15
C ASN A 203 3.38 8.05 22.31
N ILE A 204 3.17 8.32 21.02
CA ILE A 204 4.23 8.79 20.10
C ILE A 204 4.22 10.31 19.90
N LEU A 205 3.08 10.98 20.10
CA LEU A 205 2.98 12.42 19.99
C LEU A 205 3.15 13.04 21.38
N ARG A 206 4.36 13.54 21.65
CA ARG A 206 4.64 14.54 22.69
C ARG A 206 5.13 15.82 22.03
#